data_AF-A0A950SB95-F1
#
_entry.id   AF-A0A950SB95-F1
#
_cell.length_a   1.000
_cell.length_b   1.000
_cell.length_c   1.000
_cell.angle_alpha   90.00
_cell.angle_beta   90.00
_cell.angle_gamma   90.00
#
_symmetry.space_group_name_H-M   'P 1'
#
loop_
_entity.id
_entity.type
_entity.pdbx_description
1 polymer ?
#
loop_
_entity_poly.entity_id
_entity_poly.type
_entity_poly.pdbx_seq_one_letter_code
_entity_poly.pdbx_strand_id
1 'polypeptide(L)'
;MADSIAQHGAWHTYLKLVEARAAYPDDLSLRGYTEILRNTIVRDFLAHPKGMRSVPKLTAEFLSNFDRFNLTAQEGYLMSLIDGRLDLQKLLILSPFDQFTTLFTLAKLQHERAITVPQ
;
A
#
# COMPACT_ATOMS: atom_id res chain seq x y z
N MET A 1 -12.90 8.29 -15.38
CA MET A 1 -11.92 7.62 -14.50
C MET A 1 -10.59 8.33 -14.50
N ALA A 2 -9.99 8.58 -15.68
CA ALA A 2 -8.84 9.46 -15.83
C ALA A 2 -9.10 10.84 -15.17
N ASP A 3 -10.31 11.40 -15.34
CA ASP A 3 -10.69 12.67 -14.73
C ASP A 3 -10.68 12.65 -13.19
N SER A 4 -11.11 11.55 -12.56
CA SER A 4 -11.14 11.43 -11.09
C SER A 4 -9.75 11.22 -10.50
N ILE A 5 -8.89 10.44 -11.17
CA ILE A 5 -7.48 10.29 -10.78
C ILE A 5 -6.76 11.63 -10.90
N ALA A 6 -6.98 12.36 -12.00
CA ALA A 6 -6.38 13.68 -12.23
C ALA A 6 -6.83 14.72 -11.19
N GLN A 7 -8.08 14.65 -10.73
CA GLN A 7 -8.67 15.59 -9.77
C GLN A 7 -8.39 15.25 -8.31
N HIS A 8 -8.39 13.98 -7.93
CA HIS A 8 -8.39 13.53 -6.54
C HIS A 8 -7.27 12.55 -6.17
N GLY A 9 -6.53 12.05 -7.15
CA GLY A 9 -5.46 11.07 -6.96
C GLY A 9 -5.93 9.62 -6.87
N ALA A 10 -4.97 8.70 -7.02
CA ALA A 10 -5.23 7.27 -7.08
C ALA A 10 -5.79 6.70 -5.76
N TRP A 11 -5.27 7.13 -4.60
CA TRP A 11 -5.73 6.68 -3.29
C TRP A 11 -7.18 7.05 -2.99
N HIS A 12 -7.57 8.31 -3.23
CA HIS A 12 -8.94 8.75 -3.02
C HIS A 12 -9.92 7.94 -3.87
N THR A 13 -9.60 7.78 -5.16
CA THR A 13 -10.43 7.03 -6.11
C THR A 13 -10.51 5.56 -5.70
N TYR A 14 -9.42 4.97 -5.22
CA TYR A 14 -9.36 3.58 -4.76
C TYR A 14 -10.30 3.35 -3.57
N LEU A 15 -10.24 4.21 -2.55
CA LEU A 15 -11.09 4.09 -1.37
C LEU A 15 -12.58 4.18 -1.74
N LYS A 16 -12.94 5.10 -2.65
CA LYS A 16 -14.32 5.21 -3.15
C LYS A 16 -14.79 3.96 -3.89
N LEU A 17 -13.94 3.32 -4.68
CA LEU A 17 -14.27 2.06 -5.34
C LEU A 17 -14.41 0.90 -4.36
N VAL A 18 -13.56 0.84 -3.33
CA VAL A 18 -13.68 -0.18 -2.27
C VAL A 18 -15.00 -0.02 -1.51
N GLU A 19 -15.38 1.21 -1.16
CA GLU A 19 -16.69 1.51 -0.57
C GLU A 19 -17.83 1.07 -1.49
N ALA A 20 -17.77 1.41 -2.78
CA ALA A 20 -18.80 1.04 -3.75
C ALA A 20 -18.94 -0.48 -3.93
N ARG A 21 -17.84 -1.23 -3.86
CA ARG A 21 -17.87 -2.70 -3.94
C ARG A 21 -18.65 -3.37 -2.80
N ALA A 22 -18.73 -2.74 -1.64
CA ALA A 22 -19.56 -3.25 -0.55
C ALA A 22 -21.06 -3.13 -0.88
N ALA A 23 -21.46 -2.10 -1.63
CA ALA A 23 -22.83 -1.90 -2.09
C ALA A 23 -23.18 -2.73 -3.33
N TYR A 24 -22.20 -3.00 -4.20
CA TYR A 24 -22.38 -3.70 -5.48
C TYR A 24 -21.35 -4.82 -5.66
N PRO A 25 -21.45 -5.94 -4.92
CA PRO A 25 -20.41 -6.98 -4.87
C PRO A 25 -20.23 -7.79 -6.17
N ASP A 26 -21.28 -7.85 -6.99
CA ASP A 26 -21.34 -8.61 -8.24
C ASP A 26 -20.96 -7.78 -9.48
N ASP A 27 -20.73 -6.47 -9.31
CA ASP A 27 -20.24 -5.62 -10.40
C ASP A 27 -18.76 -5.90 -10.68
N LEU A 28 -18.52 -6.66 -11.76
CA LEU A 28 -17.19 -7.02 -12.22
C LEU A 28 -16.39 -5.82 -12.74
N SER A 29 -17.05 -4.77 -13.22
CA SER A 29 -16.37 -3.55 -13.66
C SER A 29 -15.73 -2.83 -12.47
N LEU A 30 -16.43 -2.74 -11.33
CA LEU A 30 -15.84 -2.19 -10.10
C LEU A 30 -14.59 -2.97 -9.66
N ARG A 31 -14.58 -4.30 -9.81
CA ARG A 31 -13.40 -5.11 -9.54
C ARG A 31 -12.24 -4.75 -10.47
N GLY A 32 -12.49 -4.73 -11.78
CA GLY A 32 -11.46 -4.36 -12.77
C GLY A 32 -10.86 -2.98 -12.51
N TYR A 33 -11.71 -1.99 -12.20
CA TYR A 33 -11.26 -0.64 -11.90
C TYR A 33 -10.46 -0.53 -10.59
N THR A 34 -10.83 -1.32 -9.57
CA THR A 34 -10.06 -1.39 -8.33
C THR A 34 -8.65 -1.90 -8.60
N GLU A 35 -8.49 -2.95 -9.41
CA GLU A 35 -7.17 -3.51 -9.73
C GLU A 35 -6.32 -2.56 -10.58
N ILE A 36 -6.91 -1.79 -11.49
CA ILE A 36 -6.21 -0.74 -12.24
C ILE A 36 -5.63 0.31 -11.28
N LEU A 37 -6.39 0.75 -10.28
CA LEU A 37 -5.90 1.72 -9.29
C LEU A 37 -4.83 1.13 -8.37
N ARG A 38 -4.97 -0.13 -7.94
CA ARG A 38 -3.91 -0.82 -7.19
C ARG A 38 -2.61 -0.84 -7.96
N ASN A 39 -2.67 -1.09 -9.28
CA ASN A 39 -1.48 -1.07 -10.14
C ASN A 39 -0.87 0.33 -10.23
N THR A 40 -1.68 1.38 -10.43
CA THR A 40 -1.19 2.77 -10.41
C THR A 40 -0.48 3.11 -9.10
N ILE A 41 -1.08 2.76 -7.97
CA ILE A 41 -0.51 2.98 -6.63
C ILE A 41 0.84 2.28 -6.47
N VAL A 42 0.94 1.01 -6.90
CA VAL A 42 2.21 0.25 -6.83
C VAL A 42 3.28 0.88 -7.73
N ARG A 43 2.90 1.35 -8.93
CA ARG A 43 3.84 2.04 -9.83
C ARG A 43 4.35 3.33 -9.20
N ASP A 44 3.48 4.14 -8.61
CA ASP A 44 3.85 5.38 -7.95
C ASP A 44 4.76 5.11 -6.73
N PHE A 45 4.45 4.07 -5.95
CA PHE A 45 5.28 3.61 -4.85
C PHE A 45 6.70 3.22 -5.30
N LEU A 46 6.82 2.53 -6.44
CA LEU A 46 8.11 2.10 -6.98
C LEU A 46 8.87 3.17 -7.77
N ALA A 47 8.23 4.28 -8.13
CA ALA A 47 8.84 5.36 -8.90
C ALA A 47 9.91 6.17 -8.11
N HIS A 48 10.10 5.87 -6.82
CA HIS A 48 11.14 6.47 -5.99
C HIS A 48 12.55 6.16 -6.53
N PRO A 49 13.55 7.04 -6.32
CA PRO A 49 14.90 6.90 -6.91
C PRO A 49 15.59 5.57 -6.59
N LYS A 50 15.37 5.04 -5.39
CA LYS A 50 15.93 3.75 -4.95
C LYS A 50 15.05 2.56 -5.32
N GLY A 51 13.79 2.78 -5.72
CA GLY A 51 12.84 1.73 -6.13
C GLY A 51 12.86 0.53 -5.18
N MET A 52 13.10 -0.66 -5.74
CA MET A 52 13.20 -1.93 -5.00
C MET A 52 14.33 -2.00 -3.97
N ARG A 53 15.33 -1.13 -4.04
CA ARG A 53 16.44 -1.05 -3.07
C ARG A 53 16.15 -0.10 -1.90
N SER A 54 14.97 0.51 -1.87
CA SER A 54 14.58 1.38 -0.77
C SER A 54 14.41 0.57 0.52
N VAL A 55 14.83 1.13 1.65
CA VAL A 55 14.77 0.49 2.96
C VAL A 55 13.67 1.17 3.78
N PRO A 56 12.45 0.60 3.86
CA PRO A 56 11.38 1.18 4.66
C PRO A 56 11.75 1.25 6.14
N LYS A 57 11.18 2.22 6.84
CA LYS A 57 11.33 2.40 8.29
C LYS A 57 9.97 2.67 8.91
N LEU A 58 9.75 2.17 10.12
CA LEU A 58 8.61 2.56 10.94
C LEU A 58 8.70 4.06 11.27
N THR A 59 7.57 4.77 11.23
CA THR A 59 7.54 6.18 11.61
C THR A 59 7.48 6.35 13.13
N ALA A 60 7.91 7.51 13.62
CA ALA A 60 7.73 7.86 15.03
C ALA A 60 6.25 7.91 15.45
N GLU A 61 5.36 8.30 14.53
CA GLU A 61 3.91 8.30 14.73
C GLU A 61 3.39 6.89 15.00
N PHE A 62 3.82 5.92 14.20
CA PHE A 62 3.47 4.52 14.41
C PHE A 62 3.97 3.98 15.75
N LEU A 63 5.25 4.21 16.06
CA LEU A 63 5.88 3.71 17.28
C LEU A 63 5.29 4.31 18.56
N SER A 64 4.77 5.54 18.49
CA SER A 64 4.17 6.23 19.64
C SER A 64 2.68 5.95 19.82
N ASN A 65 1.98 5.50 18.78
CA ASN A 65 0.52 5.32 18.81
C ASN A 65 0.07 4.09 18.00
N PHE A 66 0.66 2.93 18.28
CA PHE A 66 0.35 1.68 17.57
C PHE A 66 -1.16 1.37 17.51
N ASP A 67 -1.88 1.59 18.61
CA ASP A 67 -3.31 1.27 18.74
C ASP A 67 -4.23 2.09 17.81
N ARG A 68 -3.74 3.20 17.24
CA ARG A 68 -4.50 4.01 16.28
C ARG A 68 -4.56 3.38 14.88
N PHE A 69 -3.67 2.43 14.61
CA PHE A 69 -3.62 1.75 13.33
C PHE A 69 -4.46 0.47 13.43
N ASN A 70 -5.61 0.46 12.73
CA ASN A 70 -6.43 -0.73 12.63
C ASN A 70 -5.83 -1.69 11.58
N LEU A 71 -4.73 -2.34 11.95
CA LEU A 71 -3.97 -3.23 11.06
C LEU A 71 -4.71 -4.56 10.90
N THR A 72 -4.79 -5.02 9.66
CA THR A 72 -5.05 -6.42 9.36
C THR A 72 -3.86 -7.29 9.80
N ALA A 73 -4.09 -8.60 9.95
CA ALA A 73 -3.01 -9.54 10.26
C ALA A 73 -1.88 -9.51 9.20
N GLN A 74 -2.23 -9.32 7.93
CA GLN A 74 -1.28 -9.20 6.83
C GLN A 74 -0.40 -7.94 6.97
N GLU A 75 -1.01 -6.79 7.27
CA GLU A 75 -0.28 -5.55 7.50
C GLU A 75 0.63 -5.68 8.72
N GLY A 76 0.12 -6.19 9.85
CA GLY A 76 0.91 -6.42 11.05
C GLY A 76 2.11 -7.34 10.80
N TYR A 77 1.93 -8.40 10.01
CA TYR A 77 3.04 -9.29 9.62
C TYR A 77 4.10 -8.53 8.82
N LEU A 78 3.72 -7.83 7.74
CA LEU A 78 4.70 -7.08 6.94
C LEU A 78 5.41 -6.00 7.76
N MET A 79 4.70 -5.34 8.67
CA MET A 79 5.29 -4.38 9.59
C MET A 79 6.32 -5.01 10.53
N SER A 80 6.09 -6.24 11.00
CA SER A 80 7.04 -6.96 11.84
C SER A 80 8.38 -7.27 11.16
N LEU A 81 8.40 -7.29 9.81
CA LEU A 81 9.61 -7.45 9.02
C LEU A 81 10.39 -6.14 8.82
N ILE A 82 9.81 -4.98 9.12
CA ILE A 82 10.43 -3.67 8.86
C ILE A 82 11.31 -3.27 10.05
N ASP A 83 12.58 -3.66 9.99
CA ASP A 83 13.60 -3.36 11.00
C ASP A 83 14.54 -2.19 10.62
N GLY A 84 14.29 -1.55 9.48
CA GLY A 84 15.12 -0.47 8.94
C GLY A 84 16.42 -0.92 8.28
N ARG A 85 16.59 -2.23 8.00
CA ARG A 85 17.76 -2.81 7.33
C ARG A 85 17.40 -3.58 6.06
N LEU A 86 16.19 -4.14 6.01
CA LEU A 86 15.68 -4.86 4.85
C LEU A 86 15.17 -3.90 3.78
N ASP A 87 15.65 -4.07 2.55
CA ASP A 87 15.11 -3.38 1.38
C ASP A 87 13.80 -4.04 0.90
N LEU A 88 13.07 -3.35 0.03
CA LEU A 88 11.82 -3.86 -0.53
C LEU A 88 12.01 -5.22 -1.24
N GLN A 89 13.15 -5.44 -1.90
CA GLN A 89 13.44 -6.71 -2.57
C GLN A 89 13.50 -7.87 -1.58
N LYS A 90 14.20 -7.72 -0.45
CA LYS A 90 14.25 -8.74 0.61
C LYS A 90 12.90 -8.92 1.28
N LEU A 91 12.15 -7.84 1.48
CA LEU A 91 10.79 -7.93 2.01
C LEU A 91 9.87 -8.75 1.12
N LEU A 92 9.99 -8.65 -0.22
CA LEU A 92 9.23 -9.50 -1.13
C LEU A 92 9.60 -10.99 -1.03
N ILE A 93 10.85 -11.31 -0.70
CA ILE A 93 11.31 -12.70 -0.55
C ILE A 93 10.80 -13.30 0.76
N LEU A 94 10.76 -12.49 1.83
CA LEU A 94 10.35 -12.92 3.17
C LEU A 94 8.83 -12.89 3.36
N SER A 95 8.13 -12.06 2.60
CA SER A 95 6.68 -12.00 2.60
C SER A 95 6.08 -13.33 2.12
N PRO A 96 5.14 -13.94 2.87
CA PRO A 96 4.41 -15.12 2.41
C PRO A 96 3.30 -14.76 1.39
N PHE A 97 3.08 -13.47 1.12
CA PHE A 97 2.05 -12.99 0.22
C PHE A 97 2.60 -12.85 -1.20
N ASP A 98 1.69 -12.78 -2.19
CA ASP A 98 2.11 -12.48 -3.55
C ASP A 98 2.81 -11.10 -3.62
N GLN A 99 3.73 -10.96 -4.59
CA GLN A 99 4.57 -9.76 -4.69
C GLN A 99 3.75 -8.49 -4.88
N PHE A 100 2.67 -8.55 -5.66
CA PHE A 100 1.84 -7.39 -5.93
C PHE A 100 1.09 -6.93 -4.68
N THR A 101 0.47 -7.85 -3.95
CA THR A 101 -0.20 -7.54 -2.68
C THR A 101 0.78 -7.08 -1.62
N THR A 102 1.99 -7.63 -1.57
CA THR A 102 3.05 -7.15 -0.68
C THR A 102 3.39 -5.69 -0.97
N LEU A 103 3.68 -5.35 -2.23
CA LEU A 103 4.00 -3.98 -2.64
C LEU A 103 2.83 -3.02 -2.41
N PHE A 104 1.61 -3.43 -2.74
CA PHE A 104 0.41 -2.64 -2.51
C PHE A 104 0.20 -2.36 -1.01
N THR A 105 0.42 -3.36 -0.16
CA THR A 105 0.30 -3.21 1.30
C THR A 105 1.37 -2.27 1.85
N LEU A 106 2.61 -2.37 1.37
CA LEU A 106 3.67 -1.43 1.75
C LEU A 106 3.35 0.00 1.29
N ALA A 107 2.79 0.18 0.09
CA ALA A 107 2.32 1.47 -0.39
C ALA A 107 1.19 2.04 0.50
N LYS A 108 0.25 1.18 0.91
CA LYS A 108 -0.83 1.54 1.84
C LYS A 108 -0.29 2.00 3.19
N LEU A 109 0.62 1.22 3.78
CA LEU A 109 1.27 1.56 5.05
C LEU A 109 2.06 2.88 4.96
N GLN A 110 2.65 3.19 3.80
CA GLN A 110 3.29 4.49 3.57
C GLN A 110 2.25 5.62 3.50
N HIS A 111 1.14 5.41 2.78
CA HIS A 111 0.05 6.38 2.67
C HIS A 111 -0.57 6.71 4.04
N GLU A 112 -0.73 5.70 4.89
CA GLU A 112 -1.23 5.81 6.26
C GLU A 112 -0.19 6.35 7.25
N ARG A 113 1.02 6.66 6.79
CA ARG A 113 2.16 7.14 7.60
C ARG A 113 2.61 6.14 8.67
N ALA A 114 2.28 4.86 8.54
CA ALA A 114 2.81 3.81 9.38
C ALA A 114 4.31 3.57 9.09
N ILE A 115 4.70 3.72 7.82
CA ILE A 115 6.08 3.60 7.37
C ILE A 115 6.53 4.80 6.53
N THR A 116 7.84 4.98 6.42
CA THR A 116 8.48 5.88 5.46
C THR A 116 9.42 5.08 4.57
N VAL A 117 9.46 5.43 3.28
CA VAL A 117 10.42 4.89 2.32
C VAL A 117 11.36 6.04 1.94
N PRO A 118 12.64 6.03 2.38
CA PRO A 118 13.57 7.11 2.12
C PRO A 118 13.78 7.33 0.62
N GLN A 119 13.68 8.60 0.19
CA GLN A 119 13.99 9.01 -1.18
C GLN A 119 15.47 8.79 -1.52
#